data_AF-A0A9P7JII2-F1
#
_entry.id   AF-A0A9P7JII2-F1
#
_cell.length_a   1.000
_cell.length_b   1.000
_cell.length_c   1.000
_cell.angle_alpha   90.00
_cell.angle_beta   90.00
_cell.angle_gamma   90.00
#
_symmetry.space_group_name_H-M   'P 1'
#
loop_
_entity.id
_entity.type
_entity.pdbx_description
1 polymer ?
#
loop_
_entity_poly.entity_id
_entity_poly.type
_entity_poly.pdbx_seq_one_letter_code
_entity_poly.pdbx_strand_id
1 'polypeptide(L)'
;YQQWCKTNNFKSMLPQDVKECKMAAAVVNMQQTSLNGHLQEIPPNKVVIPYTDSLFCEAAIEWLISTSQPIQAVDHPSFKNMINIAAHATNGMVLPNRNTTHHNIMDLFKTQMMKLKDRLNVSFCFV
;
A
#
# COMPACT_ATOMS: atom_id res chain seq x y z
N TYR A 1 -53.05 34.16 -14.49
CA TYR A 1 -52.54 32.87 -13.99
C TYR A 1 -51.06 32.94 -13.62
N GLN A 2 -50.13 33.14 -14.56
CA GLN A 2 -48.68 33.20 -14.27
C GLN A 2 -48.31 34.27 -13.22
N GLN A 3 -48.90 35.47 -13.28
CA GLN A 3 -48.70 36.52 -12.27
C GLN A 3 -49.13 36.07 -10.87
N TRP A 4 -50.26 35.38 -10.78
CA TRP A 4 -50.78 34.82 -9.53
C TRP A 4 -49.86 33.73 -8.98
N CYS A 5 -49.34 32.84 -9.84
CA CYS A 5 -48.37 31.83 -9.45
C CYS A 5 -47.11 32.46 -8.83
N LYS A 6 -46.59 33.55 -9.41
CA LYS A 6 -45.43 34.28 -8.86
C LYS A 6 -45.74 34.89 -7.50
N THR A 7 -46.89 35.56 -7.34
CA THR A 7 -47.29 36.20 -6.08
C THR A 7 -47.54 35.18 -4.95
N ASN A 8 -47.95 33.95 -5.28
CA ASN A 8 -48.29 32.91 -4.31
C ASN A 8 -47.21 31.84 -4.15
N ASN A 9 -45.99 32.05 -4.67
CA ASN A 9 -44.91 31.05 -4.67
C ASN A 9 -45.31 29.69 -5.25
N PHE A 10 -46.23 29.68 -6.21
CA PHE A 10 -46.74 28.46 -6.84
C PHE A 10 -45.98 28.16 -8.13
N LYS A 11 -45.61 26.90 -8.34
CA LYS A 11 -44.94 26.46 -9.56
C LYS A 11 -45.94 26.37 -10.71
N SER A 12 -45.77 27.18 -11.76
CA SER A 12 -46.61 27.07 -12.95
C SER A 12 -46.39 25.72 -13.65
N MET A 13 -47.48 25.01 -13.91
CA MET A 13 -47.50 23.74 -14.65
C MET A 13 -48.04 23.89 -16.08
N LEU A 14 -48.10 25.12 -16.60
CA LEU A 14 -48.49 25.33 -18.00
C LEU A 14 -47.47 24.67 -18.93
N PRO A 15 -47.90 24.07 -20.06
CA PRO A 15 -47.02 23.37 -20.98
C PRO A 15 -45.80 24.19 -21.43
N GLN A 16 -46.01 25.49 -21.64
CA GLN A 16 -44.96 26.44 -22.03
C GLN A 16 -43.89 26.59 -20.93
N ASP A 17 -44.31 26.89 -19.70
CA ASP A 17 -43.40 27.10 -18.56
C ASP A 17 -42.65 25.81 -18.20
N VAL A 18 -43.32 24.65 -18.31
CA VAL A 18 -42.68 23.32 -18.12
C VAL A 18 -41.61 23.06 -19.18
N LYS A 19 -41.86 23.43 -20.44
CA LYS A 19 -40.90 23.29 -21.53
C LYS A 19 -39.67 24.18 -21.29
N GLU A 20 -39.88 25.43 -20.91
CA GLU A 20 -38.81 26.39 -20.58
C GLU A 20 -37.97 25.92 -19.39
N CYS A 21 -38.60 25.43 -18.31
CA CYS A 21 -37.88 24.85 -17.17
C CYS A 21 -37.03 23.63 -17.57
N LYS A 22 -37.57 22.74 -18.43
CA LYS A 22 -36.82 21.57 -18.90
C LYS A 22 -35.62 21.97 -19.77
N MET A 23 -35.77 22.99 -20.62
CA MET A 23 -34.67 23.50 -21.44
C MET A 23 -33.60 24.17 -20.57
N ALA A 24 -33.99 24.98 -19.58
CA ALA A 24 -33.05 25.58 -18.63
C ALA A 24 -32.31 24.53 -17.79
N ALA A 25 -33.01 23.49 -17.32
CA ALA A 25 -32.40 22.38 -16.59
C ALA A 25 -31.47 21.53 -17.47
N ALA A 26 -31.78 21.35 -18.75
CA ALA A 26 -30.90 20.68 -19.69
C ALA A 26 -29.60 21.46 -19.93
N VAL A 27 -29.67 22.80 -20.02
CA VAL A 27 -28.47 23.67 -20.15
C VAL A 27 -27.58 23.58 -18.91
N VAL A 28 -28.15 23.54 -17.70
CA VAL A 28 -27.39 23.35 -16.46
C VAL A 28 -26.79 21.94 -16.37
N ASN A 29 -27.55 20.90 -16.74
CA ASN A 29 -27.04 19.52 -16.76
C ASN A 29 -26.00 19.24 -17.86
N MET A 30 -25.86 20.12 -18.87
CA MET A 30 -24.77 20.03 -19.85
C MET A 30 -23.41 20.45 -19.26
N GLN A 31 -23.40 21.09 -18.09
CA GLN A 31 -22.17 21.39 -17.36
C GLN A 31 -21.88 20.24 -16.37
N GLN A 32 -21.19 19.20 -16.85
CA GLN A 32 -20.66 18.17 -15.98
C GLN A 32 -19.68 18.81 -14.98
N THR A 33 -19.97 18.68 -13.69
CA THR A 33 -19.09 19.17 -12.62
C THR A 33 -17.80 18.35 -12.64
N SER A 34 -16.64 19.01 -12.75
CA SER A 34 -15.36 18.29 -12.77
C SER A 34 -15.12 17.59 -11.44
N LEU A 35 -14.58 16.37 -11.46
CA LEU A 35 -14.35 15.56 -10.27
C LEU A 35 -13.20 16.08 -9.38
N ASN A 36 -12.54 17.17 -9.79
CA ASN A 36 -11.34 17.71 -9.15
C ASN A 36 -11.53 18.06 -7.67
N GLY A 37 -12.74 18.48 -7.25
CA GLY A 37 -13.01 18.78 -5.83
C GLY A 37 -13.03 17.57 -4.89
N HIS A 38 -13.11 16.34 -5.45
CA HIS A 38 -13.11 15.08 -4.71
C HIS A 38 -11.81 14.29 -4.82
N LEU A 39 -10.85 14.77 -5.62
CA LEU A 39 -9.55 14.12 -5.78
C LEU A 39 -8.56 14.74 -4.80
N GLN A 40 -7.92 13.90 -3.98
CA GLN A 40 -6.70 14.28 -3.28
C GLN A 40 -5.51 13.92 -4.15
N GLU A 41 -4.56 14.84 -4.31
CA GLU A 41 -3.26 14.53 -4.90
C GLU A 41 -2.58 13.49 -4.01
N ILE A 42 -2.41 12.28 -4.53
CA ILE A 42 -1.58 11.27 -3.90
C ILE A 42 -0.14 11.79 -4.05
N PRO A 43 0.62 11.98 -2.96
CA PRO A 43 2.01 12.40 -3.06
C PRO A 43 2.74 11.44 -4.01
N PRO A 44 3.63 11.94 -4.89
CA PRO A 44 4.29 11.12 -5.89
C PRO A 44 4.91 9.92 -5.18
N ASN A 45 4.36 8.74 -5.49
CA ASN A 45 4.82 7.50 -4.93
C ASN A 45 6.33 7.41 -5.24
N LYS A 46 7.16 7.09 -4.24
CA LYS A 46 8.62 7.03 -4.40
C LYS A 46 8.91 6.27 -5.68
N VAL A 47 9.66 6.90 -6.60
CA VAL A 47 9.97 6.35 -7.93
C VAL A 47 10.39 4.88 -7.78
N VAL A 48 9.49 3.97 -8.12
CA VAL A 48 9.77 2.54 -8.09
C VAL A 48 10.58 2.29 -9.35
N ILE A 49 11.88 2.07 -9.20
CA ILE A 49 12.71 1.61 -10.30
C ILE A 49 12.08 0.29 -10.78
N PRO A 50 11.63 0.20 -12.04
CA PRO A 50 11.02 -1.02 -12.54
C PRO A 50 12.00 -2.18 -12.42
N TYR A 51 11.50 -3.32 -11.95
CA TYR A 51 12.30 -4.53 -11.90
C TYR A 51 12.70 -4.97 -13.31
N THR A 52 13.98 -5.29 -13.49
CA THR A 52 14.49 -6.06 -14.63
C THR A 52 15.47 -7.12 -14.14
N ASP A 53 15.50 -8.27 -14.80
CA ASP A 53 16.40 -9.38 -14.42
C ASP A 53 17.87 -8.93 -14.46
N SER A 54 18.25 -8.09 -15.43
CA SER A 54 19.61 -7.58 -15.56
C SER A 54 20.02 -6.69 -14.38
N LEU A 55 19.14 -5.76 -13.97
CA LEU A 55 19.40 -4.86 -12.86
C LEU A 55 19.46 -5.60 -11.53
N PHE A 56 18.60 -6.61 -11.35
CA PHE A 56 18.66 -7.49 -10.19
C PHE A 56 19.96 -8.29 -10.14
N CYS A 57 20.38 -8.89 -11.27
CA CYS A 57 21.64 -9.64 -11.35
C CYS A 57 22.85 -8.75 -11.06
N GLU A 58 22.90 -7.55 -11.60
CA GLU A 58 23.98 -6.58 -11.34
C GLU A 58 24.06 -6.22 -9.84
N ALA A 59 22.93 -5.86 -9.23
CA ALA A 59 22.86 -5.54 -7.81
C ALA A 59 23.26 -6.75 -6.93
N ALA A 60 22.87 -7.96 -7.31
CA ALA A 60 23.27 -9.18 -6.60
C ALA A 60 24.78 -9.43 -6.68
N ILE A 61 25.39 -9.24 -7.85
CA ILE A 61 26.84 -9.39 -8.04
C ILE A 61 27.59 -8.34 -7.21
N GLU A 62 27.15 -7.08 -7.25
CA GLU A 62 27.75 -6.00 -6.45
C GLU A 62 27.66 -6.29 -4.95
N TRP A 63 26.50 -6.77 -4.49
CA TRP A 63 26.32 -7.18 -3.09
C TRP A 63 27.27 -8.33 -2.70
N LEU A 64 27.43 -9.35 -3.54
CA LEU A 64 28.35 -10.47 -3.27
C LEU A 64 29.79 -10.00 -3.13
N ILE A 65 30.26 -9.13 -4.03
CA ILE A 65 31.63 -8.59 -4.03
C ILE A 65 31.84 -7.69 -2.81
N SER A 66 30.97 -6.71 -2.60
CA SER A 66 31.12 -5.71 -1.53
C SER A 66 31.11 -6.32 -0.13
N THR A 67 30.39 -7.42 0.06
CA THR A 67 30.25 -8.10 1.36
C THR A 67 31.06 -9.39 1.47
N SER A 68 31.85 -9.73 0.45
CA SER A 68 32.68 -10.94 0.39
C SER A 68 31.88 -12.23 0.68
N GLN A 69 30.67 -12.32 0.12
CA GLN A 69 29.80 -13.47 0.30
C GLN A 69 30.19 -14.58 -0.68
N PRO A 70 29.99 -15.86 -0.30
CA PRO A 70 30.18 -16.96 -1.23
C PRO A 70 29.14 -16.88 -2.36
N ILE A 71 29.51 -17.29 -3.57
CA ILE A 71 28.61 -17.32 -4.74
C ILE A 71 27.34 -18.13 -4.43
N GLN A 72 27.48 -19.20 -3.64
CA GLN A 72 26.36 -20.06 -3.20
C GLN A 72 25.31 -19.35 -2.34
N ALA A 73 25.57 -18.13 -1.85
CA ALA A 73 24.61 -17.37 -1.06
C ALA A 73 23.30 -17.11 -1.81
N VAL A 74 23.37 -16.90 -3.14
CA VAL A 74 22.16 -16.64 -3.96
C VAL A 74 21.31 -17.90 -4.16
N ASP A 75 21.90 -19.08 -4.02
CA ASP A 75 21.19 -20.36 -4.13
C ASP A 75 20.41 -20.71 -2.87
N HIS A 76 20.80 -20.13 -1.73
CA HIS A 76 20.25 -20.47 -0.43
C HIS A 76 18.73 -20.19 -0.36
N PRO A 77 17.89 -21.15 0.06
CA PRO A 77 16.44 -21.01 0.04
C PRO A 77 15.95 -19.84 0.92
N SER A 78 16.60 -19.59 2.06
CA SER A 78 16.24 -18.45 2.91
C SER A 78 16.51 -17.09 2.25
N PHE A 79 17.55 -16.99 1.41
CA PHE A 79 17.83 -15.77 0.65
C PHE A 79 16.72 -15.54 -0.39
N LYS A 80 16.37 -16.56 -1.18
CA LYS A 80 15.26 -16.51 -2.15
C LYS A 80 13.93 -16.13 -1.48
N ASN A 81 13.65 -16.71 -0.31
CA ASN A 81 12.44 -16.39 0.45
C ASN A 81 12.42 -14.93 0.92
N MET A 82 13.54 -14.40 1.41
CA MET A 82 13.67 -13.00 1.82
C MET A 82 13.38 -12.04 0.65
N ILE A 83 13.95 -12.30 -0.53
CA ILE A 83 13.70 -11.49 -1.74
C ILE A 83 12.23 -11.58 -2.16
N ASN A 84 11.63 -12.77 -2.16
CA ASN A 84 10.21 -12.94 -2.49
C ASN A 84 9.30 -12.13 -1.56
N ILE A 85 9.57 -12.14 -0.24
CA ILE A 85 8.83 -11.33 0.74
C ILE A 85 8.98 -9.84 0.43
N ALA A 86 10.20 -9.38 0.14
CA ALA A 86 10.47 -7.98 -0.17
C ALA A 86 9.78 -7.53 -1.48
N ALA A 87 9.76 -8.39 -2.51
CA ALA A 87 9.11 -8.11 -3.79
C ALA A 87 7.59 -7.94 -3.69
N HIS A 88 6.95 -8.56 -2.69
CA HIS A 88 5.51 -8.43 -2.45
C HIS A 88 5.15 -7.22 -1.55
N ALA A 89 6.13 -6.47 -1.04
CA ALA A 89 5.87 -5.36 -0.13
C ALA A 89 5.30 -4.14 -0.89
N THR A 90 4.03 -3.80 -0.64
CA THR A 90 3.32 -2.69 -1.32
C THR A 90 3.86 -1.31 -0.96
N ASN A 91 4.37 -1.14 0.27
CA ASN A 91 4.77 0.16 0.81
C ASN A 91 6.30 0.30 0.95
N GLY A 92 7.05 -0.53 0.20
CA GLY A 92 8.49 -0.71 0.39
C GLY A 92 8.81 -1.49 1.67
N MET A 93 10.09 -1.86 1.81
CA MET A 93 10.60 -2.64 2.94
C MET A 93 11.55 -1.77 3.78
N VAL A 94 11.40 -1.84 5.11
CA VAL A 94 12.35 -1.25 6.06
C VAL A 94 13.28 -2.35 6.57
N LEU A 95 14.57 -2.28 6.23
CA LEU A 95 15.56 -3.20 6.77
C LEU A 95 15.85 -2.86 8.24
N PRO A 96 15.87 -3.85 9.14
CA PRO A 96 16.29 -3.63 10.51
C PRO A 96 17.78 -3.24 10.57
N ASN A 97 18.12 -2.34 11.48
CA ASN A 97 19.52 -1.98 11.73
C ASN A 97 20.26 -3.10 12.47
N ARG A 98 21.59 -3.04 12.52
CA ARG A 98 22.46 -4.06 13.15
C ARG A 98 22.03 -4.40 14.59
N ASN A 99 21.73 -3.39 15.41
CA ASN A 99 21.36 -3.61 16.80
C ASN A 99 20.00 -4.30 16.90
N THR A 100 19.00 -3.85 16.15
CA THR A 100 17.68 -4.49 16.09
C THR A 100 17.79 -5.93 15.61
N THR A 101 18.57 -6.18 14.56
CA THR A 101 18.83 -7.54 14.04
C THR A 101 19.47 -8.42 15.10
N HIS A 102 20.47 -7.92 15.82
CA HIS A 102 21.12 -8.67 16.91
C HIS A 102 20.13 -9.04 18.03
N HIS A 103 19.30 -8.09 18.48
CA HIS A 103 18.27 -8.36 19.49
C HIS A 103 17.27 -9.40 19.00
N ASN A 104 16.79 -9.28 17.76
CA ASN A 104 15.85 -10.22 17.17
C ASN A 104 16.41 -11.65 17.11
N ILE A 105 17.70 -11.81 16.80
CA ILE A 105 18.38 -13.12 16.80
C ILE A 105 18.40 -13.70 18.22
N MET A 106 18.78 -12.90 19.21
CA MET A 106 18.82 -13.35 20.62
C MET A 106 17.44 -13.75 21.12
N ASP A 107 16.40 -12.98 20.79
CA ASP A 107 15.03 -13.26 21.20
C ASP A 107 14.46 -14.50 20.51
N LEU A 108 14.78 -14.71 19.22
CA LEU A 108 14.44 -15.94 18.53
C LEU A 108 15.09 -17.15 19.20
N PHE A 109 16.38 -17.05 19.55
CA PHE A 109 17.09 -18.13 20.24
C PHE A 109 16.44 -18.46 21.59
N LYS A 110 16.19 -17.44 22.43
CA LYS A 110 15.49 -17.62 23.72
C LYS A 110 14.13 -18.27 23.56
N THR A 111 13.36 -17.84 22.56
CA THR A 111 12.03 -18.39 22.25
C THR A 111 12.13 -19.88 21.90
N GLN A 112 13.10 -20.27 21.09
CA GLN A 112 13.33 -21.68 20.76
C GLN A 112 13.76 -22.49 22.00
N MET A 113 14.60 -21.93 22.87
CA MET A 113 15.01 -22.59 24.11
C MET A 113 13.84 -22.78 25.08
N MET A 114 12.93 -21.82 25.20
CA MET A 114 11.70 -21.97 26.00
C MET A 114 10.82 -23.08 25.43
N LYS A 115 10.56 -23.07 24.11
CA LYS A 115 9.77 -24.13 23.45
C LYS A 115 10.39 -25.51 23.63
N LEU A 116 11.72 -25.59 23.58
CA LEU A 116 12.44 -26.85 23.80
C LEU A 116 12.30 -27.32 25.25
N LYS A 117 12.46 -26.42 26.23
CA LYS A 117 12.25 -26.72 27.65
C LYS A 117 10.85 -27.29 27.90
N ASP A 118 9.82 -26.65 27.34
CA ASP A 118 8.42 -27.08 27.49
C ASP A 118 8.20 -28.48 26.90
N ARG A 119 8.80 -28.78 25.74
CA ARG A 119 8.69 -30.09 25.09
C ARG A 119 9.42 -31.20 25.84
N LEU A 120 10.55 -30.88 26.46
CA LEU A 120 11.38 -31.85 27.15
C LEU A 120 10.97 -32.08 28.61
N ASN A 121 9.95 -31.38 29.14
CA ASN A 121 9.49 -31.47 30.53
C ASN A 121 10.62 -31.32 31.56
N VAL A 122 11.70 -30.60 31.22
CA VAL A 122 12.83 -30.42 32.13
C VAL A 122 12.44 -29.38 33.19
N SER A 123 11.91 -29.84 34.31
CA SER A 123 11.90 -29.03 35.53
C SER A 123 13.34 -28.92 36.00
N PHE A 124 13.88 -27.70 36.08
CA PHE A 124 15.08 -27.46 36.86
C PHE A 124 14.75 -27.81 38.32
N CYS A 125 15.09 -29.02 38.74
CA CYS A 125 15.23 -29.35 40.16
C CYS A 125 16.48 -28.63 40.64
N PHE A 126 16.33 -27.40 41.12
CA PHE A 126 17.34 -26.80 41.99
C PHE A 126 17.22 -27.54 43.33
N VAL A 127 18.23 -28.35 43.66
CA VAL A 127 18.51 -28.88 45.00
C VAL A 127 19.58 -28.00 45.63
#